data_AF-A0A4V1Y0N0-F1
#
_entry.id   AF-A0A4V1Y0N0-F1
#
_cell.length_a   1.000
_cell.length_b   1.000
_cell.length_c   1.000
_cell.angle_alpha   90.00
_cell.angle_beta   90.00
_cell.angle_gamma   90.00
#
_symmetry.space_group_name_H-M   'P 1'
#
loop_
_entity.id
_entity.type
_entity.pdbx_description
1 polymer ?
#
loop_
_entity_poly.entity_id
_entity_poly.type
_entity_poly.pdbx_seq_one_letter_code
_entity_poly.pdbx_strand_id
1 'polypeptide(L)'
;MASLRSQLVAYYQNSAASQDDIYTAMSLLRELVALIEGDDLEGLELSLAYVEQARLFRLLGDERGRRDKLRKALQFRLLCLGADHPTVCRLVEDMN
;
A
#
# COMPACT_ATOMS: atom_id res chain seq x y z
N MET A 1 11.79 -11.39 1.05
CA MET A 1 10.96 -10.45 1.84
C MET A 1 11.76 -9.46 2.70
N ALA A 2 12.74 -9.89 3.52
CA ALA A 2 13.50 -8.98 4.41
C ALA A 2 14.25 -7.84 3.66
N SER A 3 14.92 -8.15 2.53
CA SER A 3 15.63 -7.14 1.72
C SER A 3 14.69 -6.05 1.15
N LEU A 4 13.48 -6.43 0.71
CA LEU A 4 12.50 -5.47 0.20
C LEU A 4 12.01 -4.51 1.28
N ARG A 5 11.72 -5.04 2.48
CA ARG A 5 11.29 -4.24 3.62
C ARG A 5 12.39 -3.25 4.05
N SER A 6 13.66 -3.67 4.08
CA SER A 6 14.78 -2.78 4.38
C SER A 6 14.92 -1.64 3.36
N GLN A 7 14.76 -1.92 2.07
CA GLN A 7 14.81 -0.89 1.01
C GLN A 7 13.65 0.10 1.11
N LEU A 8 12.43 -0.37 1.43
CA LEU A 8 11.28 0.49 1.67
C LEU A 8 11.48 1.39 2.90
N VAL A 9 12.09 0.87 3.98
CA VAL A 9 12.45 1.68 5.15
C VAL A 9 13.42 2.79 4.78
N ALA A 10 14.46 2.48 4.00
CA ALA A 10 15.42 3.48 3.54
C ALA A 10 14.74 4.57 2.70
N TYR A 11 13.80 4.20 1.82
CA TYR A 11 12.98 5.16 1.08
C TYR A 11 12.18 6.07 2.03
N TYR A 12 11.51 5.52 3.05
CA TYR A 12 10.71 6.35 3.98
C TYR A 12 11.54 7.25 4.89
N GLN A 13 12.80 6.93 5.11
CA GLN A 13 13.73 7.77 5.86
C GLN A 13 14.29 8.92 5.01
N ASN A 14 14.16 8.86 3.68
CA ASN A 14 14.56 9.94 2.79
C ASN A 14 13.49 11.05 2.77
N SER A 15 13.78 12.18 3.41
CA SER A 15 12.88 13.34 3.50
C SER A 15 12.73 14.14 2.21
N ALA A 16 13.56 13.88 1.19
CA ALA A 16 13.55 14.54 -0.11
C ALA A 16 13.48 13.53 -1.27
N ALA A 17 12.55 12.58 -1.19
CA ALA A 17 12.35 11.58 -2.23
C ALA A 17 12.06 12.22 -3.59
N SER A 18 12.90 11.88 -4.58
CA SER A 18 12.70 12.25 -5.98
C SER A 18 11.56 11.44 -6.61
N GLN A 19 11.16 11.83 -7.82
CA GLN A 19 10.17 11.06 -8.59
C GLN A 19 10.67 9.64 -8.90
N ASP A 20 11.97 9.47 -9.17
CA ASP A 20 12.59 8.16 -9.41
C ASP A 20 12.60 7.29 -8.14
N ASP A 21 12.80 7.90 -6.97
CA ASP A 21 12.70 7.20 -5.69
C ASP A 21 11.28 6.69 -5.47
N ILE A 22 10.26 7.48 -5.81
CA ILE A 22 8.84 7.07 -5.72
C ILE A 22 8.56 5.88 -6.64
N TYR A 23 9.07 5.90 -7.89
CA TYR A 23 8.90 4.76 -8.80
C TYR A 23 9.63 3.50 -8.32
N THR A 24 10.81 3.66 -7.73
CA THR A 24 11.56 2.56 -7.11
C THR A 24 10.76 1.95 -5.96
N ALA A 25 10.26 2.78 -5.04
CA ALA A 25 9.43 2.33 -3.93
C ALA A 25 8.14 1.63 -4.40
N MET A 26 7.51 2.14 -5.47
CA MET A 26 6.35 1.50 -6.08
C MET A 26 6.69 0.10 -6.63
N SER A 27 7.86 -0.05 -7.26
CA SER A 27 8.32 -1.34 -7.75
C SER A 27 8.54 -2.34 -6.61
N LEU A 28 9.20 -1.90 -5.53
CA LEU A 28 9.43 -2.70 -4.33
C LEU A 28 8.12 -3.16 -3.67
N LEU A 29 7.12 -2.27 -3.59
CA LEU A 29 5.81 -2.61 -3.05
C LEU A 29 5.04 -3.61 -3.93
N ARG A 30 5.19 -3.54 -5.26
CA ARG A 30 4.56 -4.52 -6.17
C ARG A 30 5.19 -5.90 -5.99
N GLU A 31 6.51 -5.97 -5.88
CA GLU A 31 7.21 -7.22 -5.61
C GLU A 31 6.83 -7.79 -4.24
N LEU A 32 6.72 -6.95 -3.22
CA LEU A 32 6.27 -7.36 -1.89
C LEU A 32 4.85 -7.94 -1.92
N VAL A 33 3.92 -7.31 -2.65
CA VAL A 33 2.55 -7.86 -2.83
C VAL A 33 2.59 -9.23 -3.48
N ALA A 34 3.35 -9.41 -4.56
CA ALA A 34 3.45 -10.70 -5.25
C ALA A 34 3.99 -11.82 -4.35
N LEU A 35 4.94 -11.50 -3.46
CA LEU A 35 5.44 -12.45 -2.47
C LEU A 35 4.39 -12.79 -1.41
N ILE A 36 3.69 -11.80 -0.86
CA ILE A 36 2.64 -12.04 0.16
C ILE A 36 1.50 -12.87 -0.44
N GLU A 37 1.08 -12.57 -1.68
CA GLU A 37 0.06 -13.35 -2.41
C GLU A 37 0.50 -14.80 -2.68
N GLY A 38 1.80 -15.05 -2.86
CA GLY A 38 2.34 -16.39 -3.10
C GLY A 38 2.51 -17.26 -1.85
N ASP A 39 2.60 -16.64 -0.68
CA ASP A 39 2.82 -17.32 0.61
C ASP A 39 1.50 -17.61 1.37
N ASP A 40 0.33 -17.37 0.75
CA ASP A 40 -1.02 -17.47 1.37
C ASP A 40 -1.15 -16.70 2.71
N LEU A 41 -0.36 -15.63 2.87
CA LEU A 41 -0.30 -14.84 4.10
C LEU A 41 -1.53 -13.93 4.26
N GLU A 42 -1.89 -13.68 5.52
CA GLU A 42 -3.09 -12.97 5.96
C GLU A 42 -3.31 -11.63 5.22
N GLY A 43 -4.55 -11.39 4.77
CA GLY A 43 -4.93 -10.26 3.92
C GLY A 43 -4.65 -8.85 4.49
N LEU A 44 -4.40 -8.72 5.80
CA LEU A 44 -4.05 -7.43 6.40
C LEU A 44 -2.69 -6.89 5.95
N GLU A 45 -1.70 -7.76 5.70
CA GLU A 45 -0.41 -7.31 5.15
C GLU A 45 -0.57 -6.80 3.71
N LEU A 46 -1.39 -7.49 2.90
CA LEU A 46 -1.75 -7.02 1.56
C LEU A 46 -2.45 -5.67 1.61
N SER A 47 -3.40 -5.49 2.54
CA SER A 47 -4.05 -4.21 2.73
C SER A 47 -3.04 -3.09 3.02
N LEU A 48 -2.05 -3.34 3.87
CA LEU A 48 -1.05 -2.33 4.20
C LEU A 48 -0.22 -1.96 2.96
N ALA A 49 0.26 -2.96 2.23
CA ALA A 49 1.04 -2.74 1.02
C ALA A 49 0.26 -1.95 -0.04
N TYR A 50 -1.05 -2.20 -0.19
CA TYR A 50 -1.90 -1.42 -1.09
C TYR A 50 -2.14 0.02 -0.62
N VAL A 51 -2.24 0.29 0.70
CA VAL A 51 -2.29 1.67 1.22
C VAL A 51 -1.01 2.43 0.89
N GLU A 52 0.15 1.80 1.07
CA GLU A 52 1.41 2.45 0.74
C GLU A 52 1.52 2.75 -0.75
N GLN A 53 1.09 1.84 -1.62
CA GLN A 53 1.01 2.13 -3.06
C GLN A 53 0.07 3.32 -3.34
N ALA A 54 -1.09 3.40 -2.69
CA ALA A 54 -1.99 4.53 -2.83
C ALA A 54 -1.32 5.86 -2.43
N ARG A 55 -0.57 5.86 -1.33
CA ARG A 55 0.21 7.03 -0.89
C ARG A 55 1.21 7.47 -1.96
N LEU A 56 1.94 6.53 -2.58
CA LEU A 56 2.87 6.85 -3.65
C LEU A 56 2.18 7.39 -4.91
N PHE A 57 1.04 6.82 -5.31
CA PHE A 57 0.25 7.36 -6.42
C PHE A 57 -0.24 8.79 -6.15
N ARG A 58 -0.61 9.11 -4.90
CA ARG A 58 -0.95 10.48 -4.49
C ARG A 58 0.22 11.44 -4.67
N LEU A 59 1.44 11.03 -4.32
CA LEU A 59 2.65 11.86 -4.53
C LEU A 59 2.93 12.11 -6.01
N LEU A 60 2.57 11.17 -6.89
CA LEU A 60 2.68 11.31 -8.34
C LEU A 60 1.50 12.07 -8.98
N GLY A 61 0.49 12.47 -8.20
CA GLY A 61 -0.73 13.10 -8.71
C GLY A 61 -1.67 12.14 -9.48
N ASP A 62 -1.40 10.83 -9.46
CA ASP A 62 -2.24 9.82 -10.11
C ASP A 62 -3.40 9.41 -9.20
N GLU A 63 -4.47 10.20 -9.26
CA GLU A 63 -5.66 9.97 -8.46
C GLU A 63 -6.38 8.65 -8.81
N ARG A 64 -6.31 8.22 -10.07
CA ARG A 64 -6.91 6.96 -10.52
C ARG A 64 -6.18 5.78 -9.88
N GLY A 65 -4.86 5.75 -10.00
CA GLY A 65 -4.02 4.73 -9.38
C GLY A 65 -4.20 4.70 -7.85
N ARG A 66 -4.29 5.88 -7.21
CA ARG A 66 -4.55 6.00 -5.77
C ARG A 66 -5.85 5.31 -5.37
N ARG A 67 -6.98 5.66 -6.02
CA ARG A 67 -8.30 5.11 -5.70
C ARG A 67 -8.37 3.60 -5.93
N ASP A 68 -7.77 3.12 -7.01
CA ASP A 68 -7.75 1.68 -7.31
C ASP A 68 -7.02 0.89 -6.21
N LYS A 69 -5.93 1.44 -5.66
CA LYS A 69 -5.18 0.80 -4.58
C LYS A 69 -5.90 0.87 -3.24
N LEU A 70 -6.55 2.00 -2.92
CA LEU A 70 -7.40 2.09 -1.72
C LEU A 70 -8.55 1.10 -1.75
N ARG A 71 -9.19 0.88 -2.91
CA ARG A 71 -10.25 -0.12 -3.07
C ARG A 71 -9.77 -1.54 -2.77
N LYS A 72 -8.58 -1.90 -3.26
CA LYS A 72 -7.95 -3.21 -2.95
C LYS A 72 -7.66 -3.33 -1.46
N ALA A 73 -7.08 -2.30 -0.84
CA ALA A 73 -6.85 -2.30 0.59
C ALA A 73 -8.17 -2.44 1.40
N LEU A 74 -9.23 -1.76 0.98
CA LEU A 74 -10.54 -1.83 1.61
C LEU A 74 -11.10 -3.25 1.58
N GLN A 75 -11.02 -3.93 0.44
CA GLN A 75 -11.48 -5.30 0.27
C GLN A 75 -10.86 -6.24 1.32
N PHE A 76 -9.55 -6.16 1.51
CA PHE A 76 -8.87 -7.01 2.50
C PHE A 76 -9.22 -6.63 3.93
N ARG A 77 -9.33 -5.35 4.29
CA ARG A 77 -9.74 -4.95 5.64
C ARG A 77 -11.17 -5.37 5.96
N LEU A 78 -12.08 -5.28 4.99
CA LEU A 78 -13.46 -5.77 5.14
C LEU A 78 -13.48 -7.27 5.42
N LEU A 79 -12.68 -8.04 4.68
CA LEU A 79 -12.59 -9.50 4.83
C LEU A 79 -12.01 -9.90 6.20
N CYS A 80 -10.97 -9.21 6.67
CA CYS A 80 -10.28 -9.58 7.91
C CYS A 80 -10.92 -8.99 9.18
N LEU A 81 -11.52 -7.81 9.11
CA LEU A 81 -11.91 -7.02 10.30
C LEU A 81 -13.41 -6.72 10.38
N GLY A 82 -14.16 -6.85 9.27
CA GLY A 82 -15.56 -6.48 9.19
C GLY A 82 -15.81 -4.98 8.93
N ALA A 83 -17.04 -4.65 8.54
CA ALA A 83 -17.42 -3.32 8.05
C ALA A 83 -17.33 -2.20 9.12
N ASP A 84 -17.63 -2.53 10.37
CA ASP A 84 -17.68 -1.55 11.46
C ASP A 84 -16.31 -1.26 12.09
N HIS A 85 -15.25 -1.92 11.61
CA HIS A 85 -13.93 -1.72 12.17
C HIS A 85 -13.40 -0.31 11.87
N PRO A 86 -12.83 0.43 12.85
CA PRO A 86 -12.42 1.83 12.66
C PRO A 86 -11.46 2.07 11.49
N THR A 87 -10.60 1.09 11.17
CA THR A 87 -9.66 1.18 10.03
C THR A 87 -10.34 1.03 8.67
N VAL A 88 -11.50 0.36 8.60
CA VAL A 88 -12.33 0.29 7.38
C VAL A 88 -12.99 1.64 7.15
N CYS A 89 -13.62 2.21 8.18
CA CYS A 89 -14.24 3.53 8.10
C CYS A 89 -13.26 4.62 7.64
N ARG A 90 -12.06 4.67 8.25
CA ARG A 90 -11.00 5.62 7.84
C ARG A 90 -10.60 5.44 6.38
N LEU A 91 -10.55 4.19 5.89
CA LEU A 91 -10.17 3.94 4.50
C LEU A 91 -11.22 4.41 3.51
N VAL A 92 -12.50 4.31 3.89
CA VAL A 92 -13.61 4.86 3.09
C VAL A 92 -13.53 6.39 3.05
N GLU A 93 -13.20 7.03 4.18
CA GLU A 93 -12.95 8.47 4.23
C GLU A 93 -11.79 8.88 3.31
N ASP A 94 -10.68 8.14 3.34
CA ASP A 94 -9.51 8.40 2.48
C ASP A 94 -9.82 8.30 0.98
N MET A 95 -10.89 7.63 0.57
CA MET A 95 -11.29 7.48 -0.84
C MET A 95 -12.05 8.68 -1.41
N ASN A 96 -12.66 9.50 -0.54
CA ASN A 96 -13.44 10.69 -0.92
C ASN A 96 -12.54 11.90 -1.17
#